data_AF-A0A4Y2G8S5-F1
#
_entry.id   AF-A0A4Y2G8S5-F1
#
_cell.length_a   1.000
_cell.length_b   1.000
_cell.length_c   1.000
_cell.angle_alpha   90.00
_cell.angle_beta   90.00
_cell.angle_gamma   90.00
#
_symmetry.space_group_name_H-M   'P 1'
#
loop_
_entity.id
_entity.type
_entity.pdbx_description
1 polymer ?
#
loop_
_entity_poly.entity_id
_entity_poly.type
_entity_poly.pdbx_seq_one_letter_code
_entity_poly.pdbx_strand_id
1 'polypeptide(L)'
;MIHWNNTTLSPSPLLRKFTNQEIWSKVQSGGTAAEWNLDKFPCHTQAVERCVKLVTEAPQKVVGSNSRDGFIRTTLLSRSSMPNFSSKSHFKVPKETEGKFGSIFGYKLKF
;
A
#
# COMPACT_ATOMS: atom_id res chain seq x y z
N MET A 1 18.66 -5.69 4.00
CA MET A 1 18.50 -5.75 5.47
C MET A 1 18.49 -4.32 5.97
N ILE A 2 17.52 -3.90 6.80
CA ILE A 2 17.41 -2.49 7.25
C ILE A 2 18.34 -2.27 8.44
N HIS A 3 19.20 -1.25 8.37
CA HIS A 3 20.13 -0.87 9.44
C HIS A 3 19.46 0.10 10.41
N TRP A 4 18.75 -0.43 11.40
CA TRP A 4 17.97 0.35 12.37
C TRP A 4 18.79 1.41 13.13
N ASN A 5 20.05 1.13 13.45
CA ASN A 5 20.92 2.05 14.19
C ASN A 5 21.31 3.31 13.40
N ASN A 6 21.22 3.28 12.07
CA ASN A 6 21.58 4.41 11.20
C ASN A 6 20.34 4.99 10.49
N THR A 7 19.14 4.56 10.87
CA THR A 7 17.89 5.00 10.23
C THR A 7 17.28 6.13 11.05
N THR A 8 17.19 7.32 10.47
CA THR A 8 16.45 8.43 11.08
C THR A 8 14.97 8.09 11.14
N LEU A 9 14.45 7.86 12.35
CA LEU A 9 13.04 7.59 12.57
C LEU A 9 12.28 8.91 12.72
N SER A 10 11.34 9.14 11.81
CA SER A 10 10.38 10.24 11.96
C SER A 10 9.26 9.81 12.89
N PRO A 11 8.84 10.65 13.86
CA PRO A 11 7.73 10.32 14.73
C PRO A 11 6.43 10.20 13.92
N SER A 12 5.57 9.27 14.35
CA SER A 12 4.22 9.14 13.77
C SER A 12 3.48 10.48 13.86
N PRO A 13 2.69 10.88 12.85
CA PRO A 13 1.88 12.10 12.89
C PRO A 13 1.03 12.23 14.17
N LEU A 14 0.56 11.09 14.70
CA LEU A 14 -0.22 11.01 15.94
C LEU A 14 0.56 11.47 17.17
N LEU A 15 1.86 11.17 17.19
CA LEU A 15 2.74 11.43 18.32
C LEU A 15 3.53 12.74 18.17
N ARG A 16 3.45 13.39 17.00
CA ARG A 16 4.21 14.60 16.69
C ARG A 16 3.91 15.78 17.62
N LYS A 17 2.75 15.77 18.29
CA LYS A 17 2.35 16.78 19.27
C LYS A 17 2.90 16.54 20.70
N PHE A 18 3.53 15.39 20.94
CA PHE A 18 4.07 15.02 22.26
C PHE A 18 5.59 14.96 22.23
N THR A 19 6.19 15.32 23.35
CA THR A 19 7.62 15.13 23.61
C THR A 19 7.91 13.69 24.00
N ASN A 20 9.16 13.25 23.79
CA ASN A 20 9.58 11.90 24.20
C ASN A 20 9.38 11.66 25.72
N GLN A 21 9.52 12.70 26.54
CA GLN A 21 9.34 12.59 28.00
C GLN A 21 7.87 12.36 28.38
N GLU A 22 6.93 13.05 27.73
CA GLU A 22 5.49 12.83 27.91
C GLU A 22 5.07 11.43 27.43
N ILE A 23 5.66 10.97 26.33
CA ILE A 23 5.43 9.60 25.85
C ILE A 23 5.90 8.59 26.88
N TRP A 24 7.13 8.75 27.39
CA TRP A 24 7.71 7.86 28.40
C TRP A 24 6.90 7.83 29.69
N SER A 25 6.48 8.99 30.20
CA SER A 25 5.71 9.05 31.45
C SER A 25 4.36 8.34 31.31
N LYS A 26 3.68 8.47 30.17
CA LYS A 26 2.41 7.79 29.90
C LYS A 26 2.54 6.28 29.71
N VAL A 27 3.60 5.82 29.06
CA VAL A 27 3.90 4.38 28.95
C VAL A 27 4.11 3.78 30.33
N GLN A 28 4.85 4.50 31.19
CA GLN A 28 5.19 4.03 32.52
C GLN A 28 4.02 4.10 33.51
N SER A 29 3.09 5.05 33.33
CA SER A 29 1.86 5.14 34.12
C SER A 29 0.79 4.13 33.71
N GLY A 30 1.01 3.32 32.66
CA GLY A 30 0.00 2.42 32.12
C GLY A 30 -1.21 3.15 31.51
N GLY A 31 -1.02 4.38 31.05
CA GLY A 31 -2.12 5.26 30.61
C GLY A 31 -2.90 4.67 29.44
N THR A 32 -4.22 4.72 29.52
CA THR A 32 -5.12 4.23 28.46
C THR A 32 -5.18 5.20 27.29
N ALA A 33 -5.44 4.72 26.06
CA ALA A 33 -5.50 5.57 24.87
C ALA A 33 -6.48 6.76 24.97
N ALA A 34 -7.50 6.67 25.84
CA ALA A 34 -8.42 7.77 26.14
C ALA A 34 -7.74 8.94 26.87
N GLU A 35 -6.74 8.66 27.70
CA GLU A 35 -6.00 9.66 28.48
C GLU A 35 -5.02 10.48 27.63
N TRP A 36 -4.68 9.96 26.44
CA TRP A 36 -3.76 10.61 25.52
C TRP A 36 -4.40 11.74 24.72
N ASN A 37 -5.72 11.97 24.81
CA ASN A 37 -6.46 12.94 23.99
C ASN A 37 -6.01 12.90 22.51
N LEU A 38 -5.83 11.69 21.98
CA LEU A 38 -5.54 11.50 20.57
C LEU A 38 -6.82 11.87 19.80
N ASP A 39 -6.64 12.60 18.70
CA ASP A 39 -7.75 12.94 17.84
C ASP A 39 -8.41 11.65 17.37
N LYS A 40 -9.74 11.57 17.46
CA LYS A 40 -10.47 10.39 16.98
C LYS A 40 -10.36 10.36 15.47
N PHE A 41 -9.47 9.52 14.96
CA PHE A 41 -9.41 9.25 13.53
C PHE A 41 -10.64 8.41 13.16
N PRO A 42 -11.34 8.76 12.06
CA PRO A 42 -12.40 7.91 11.57
C PRO A 42 -11.78 6.60 11.07
N CYS A 43 -11.81 5.56 11.90
CA CYS A 43 -11.31 4.22 11.54
C CYS A 43 -12.25 3.51 10.56
N HIS A 44 -13.54 3.88 10.56
CA HIS A 44 -14.58 3.32 9.69
C HIS A 44 -14.94 4.28 8.56
N THR A 45 -13.93 4.72 7.81
CA THR A 45 -14.22 5.43 6.56
C THR A 45 -14.53 4.43 5.46
N GLN A 46 -15.37 4.85 4.52
CA GLN A 46 -15.64 4.08 3.30
C GLN A 46 -14.35 3.72 2.54
N ALA A 47 -13.31 4.57 2.60
CA ALA A 47 -12.00 4.28 2.01
C ALA A 47 -11.33 3.07 2.66
N VAL A 48 -11.34 2.98 4.00
CA VAL A 48 -10.80 1.83 4.75
C VAL A 48 -11.57 0.56 4.38
N GLU A 49 -12.90 0.61 4.37
CA GLU A 49 -13.74 -0.54 4.02
C GLU A 49 -13.46 -1.05 2.60
N ARG A 50 -13.37 -0.13 1.62
CA ARG A 50 -13.01 -0.47 0.23
C ARG A 50 -11.62 -1.10 0.16
N CYS A 51 -10.65 -0.57 0.90
CA CYS A 51 -9.30 -1.11 0.94
C CYS A 51 -9.28 -2.54 1.49
N VAL A 52 -9.94 -2.77 2.63
CA VAL A 52 -10.06 -4.11 3.24
C VAL A 52 -10.72 -5.09 2.28
N LYS A 53 -11.80 -4.68 1.60
CA LYS A 53 -12.46 -5.50 0.58
C LYS A 53 -11.50 -5.88 -0.56
N LEU A 54 -10.81 -4.90 -1.14
CA LEU A 54 -9.86 -5.15 -2.24
C LEU A 54 -8.70 -6.06 -1.82
N VAL A 55 -8.14 -5.83 -0.63
CA VAL A 55 -7.06 -6.66 -0.07
C VAL A 55 -7.52 -8.09 0.18
N THR A 56 -8.80 -8.29 0.51
CA THR A 56 -9.39 -9.61 0.74
C THR A 56 -9.73 -10.33 -0.58
N GLU A 57 -10.23 -9.59 -1.59
CA GLU A 57 -10.59 -10.14 -2.90
C GLU A 57 -9.37 -10.46 -3.76
N ALA A 58 -8.28 -9.68 -3.66
CA ALA A 58 -7.07 -9.88 -4.46
C ALA A 58 -6.46 -11.30 -4.33
N PRO A 59 -6.22 -11.86 -3.12
CA PRO A 59 -5.64 -13.18 -2.96
C PRO A 59 -6.57 -14.30 -3.45
N GLN A 60 -7.89 -14.10 -3.47
CA GLN A 60 -8.83 -15.10 -3.98
C GLN A 60 -8.51 -15.51 -5.43
N LYS A 61 -8.00 -14.57 -6.24
CA LYS A 61 -7.62 -14.81 -7.65
C LYS A 61 -6.42 -15.74 -7.81
N VAL A 62 -5.63 -15.95 -6.75
CA VAL A 62 -4.43 -16.78 -6.78
C VAL A 62 -4.55 -18.03 -5.90
N VAL A 63 -5.75 -18.31 -5.38
CA VAL A 63 -6.01 -19.56 -4.65
C VAL A 63 -5.95 -20.74 -5.61
N GLY A 64 -5.16 -21.75 -5.24
CA GLY A 64 -4.94 -22.96 -6.04
C GLY A 64 -3.70 -22.88 -6.94
N SER A 65 -3.07 -24.03 -7.20
CA SER A 65 -1.80 -24.11 -7.93
C SER A 65 -1.91 -23.53 -9.35
N ASN A 66 -2.97 -23.91 -10.08
CA ASN A 66 -3.18 -23.49 -11.47
C ASN A 66 -3.45 -21.98 -11.59
N SER A 67 -4.29 -21.43 -10.70
CA SER A 67 -4.62 -20.00 -10.67
C SER A 67 -3.38 -19.15 -10.38
N ARG A 68 -2.57 -19.59 -9.40
CA ARG A 68 -1.31 -18.93 -9.05
C ARG A 68 -0.31 -18.97 -10.19
N ASP A 69 -0.11 -20.13 -10.80
CA ASP A 69 0.79 -20.33 -11.93
C ASP A 69 0.37 -19.49 -13.16
N GLY A 70 -0.92 -19.46 -13.48
CA GLY A 70 -1.49 -18.57 -14.50
C GLY A 70 -1.21 -17.09 -14.18
N PHE A 71 -1.48 -16.64 -12.95
CA PHE A 71 -1.22 -15.28 -12.51
C PHE A 71 0.26 -14.87 -12.64
N ILE A 72 1.19 -15.77 -12.25
CA ILE A 72 2.63 -15.54 -12.35
C ILE A 72 3.03 -15.41 -13.83
N ARG A 73 2.64 -16.35 -14.69
CA ARG A 73 2.99 -16.31 -16.12
C ARG A 73 2.46 -15.06 -16.80
N THR A 74 1.20 -14.69 -16.57
CA THR A 74 0.61 -13.48 -17.13
C THR A 74 1.32 -12.22 -16.63
N THR A 75 1.68 -12.17 -15.35
CA THR A 75 2.42 -11.04 -14.76
C THR A 75 3.83 -10.91 -15.37
N LEU A 76 4.55 -12.03 -15.53
CA LEU A 76 5.87 -12.05 -16.16
C LEU A 76 5.79 -11.60 -17.62
N LEU A 77 4.81 -12.10 -18.37
CA LEU A 77 4.60 -11.70 -19.76
C LEU A 77 4.33 -10.20 -19.86
N SER A 78 3.38 -9.68 -19.06
CA SER A 78 3.08 -8.24 -19.01
C SER A 78 4.32 -7.39 -18.68
N ARG A 79 5.13 -7.81 -17.70
CA ARG A 79 6.38 -7.12 -17.34
C ARG A 79 7.42 -7.16 -18.45
N SER A 80 7.56 -8.30 -19.15
CA SER A 80 8.48 -8.42 -20.29
C SER A 80 8.08 -7.53 -21.48
N SER A 81 6.79 -7.25 -21.64
CA SER A 81 6.29 -6.31 -22.67
C SER A 81 6.51 -4.84 -22.31
N MET A 82 6.81 -4.52 -21.04
CA MET A 82 7.05 -3.14 -20.63
C MET A 82 8.50 -2.73 -20.97
N PRO A 83 8.74 -1.55 -21.56
CA PRO A 83 10.08 -1.09 -21.83
C PRO A 83 10.83 -0.81 -20.51
N ASN A 84 12.14 -1.05 -20.50
CA ASN A 84 12.99 -0.64 -19.40
C ASN A 84 13.39 0.83 -19.54
N PHE A 85 13.39 1.57 -18.44
CA PHE A 85 13.79 2.99 -18.41
C PHE A 85 14.75 3.22 -17.25
N SER A 86 15.80 4.01 -17.47
CA SER A 86 16.76 4.41 -16.42
C SER A 86 16.26 5.58 -15.55
N SER A 87 15.26 6.32 -16.03
CA SER A 87 14.64 7.45 -15.33
C SER A 87 13.14 7.49 -15.62
N LYS A 88 12.36 7.92 -14.63
CA LYS A 88 10.91 8.07 -14.74
C LYS A 88 10.50 9.09 -15.81
N SER A 89 11.34 10.09 -16.09
CA SER A 89 11.08 11.10 -17.14
C SER A 89 10.99 10.51 -18.55
N HIS A 90 11.56 9.32 -18.78
CA HIS A 90 11.50 8.63 -20.07
C HIS A 90 10.21 7.84 -20.29
N PHE A 91 9.36 7.71 -19.26
CA PHE A 91 8.08 7.04 -19.38
C PHE A 91 7.13 7.90 -20.22
N LYS A 92 6.74 7.38 -21.40
CA LYS A 92 5.72 7.99 -22.27
C LYS A 92 4.45 7.15 -22.18
N VAL A 93 3.32 7.80 -21.89
CA VAL A 93 2.01 7.13 -21.91
C VAL A 93 1.77 6.62 -23.34
N PRO A 94 1.55 5.32 -23.55
CA PRO A 94 1.20 4.79 -24.87
C PRO A 94 -0.07 5.50 -25.36
N LYS A 95 -0.03 6.06 -26.58
CA LYS A 95 -1.25 6.56 -27.22
C LYS A 95 -2.17 5.37 -27.46
N GLU A 96 -3.44 5.47 -27.08
CA GLU A 96 -4.43 4.42 -27.30
C GLU A 96 -4.50 4.14 -28.81
N THR A 97 -3.86 3.05 -29.25
CA THR A 97 -4.09 2.49 -30.57
C THR A 97 -5.23 1.50 -30.42
N GLU A 98 -6.31 1.74 -31.15
CA GLU A 98 -7.48 0.89 -31.15
C GLU A 98 -7.07 -0.57 -31.41
N GLY A 99 -7.33 -1.45 -30.44
CA GLY A 99 -7.49 -2.87 -30.72
C GLY A 99 -6.80 -3.90 -29.83
N LYS A 100 -5.77 -3.61 -29.01
CA LYS A 100 -5.05 -4.73 -28.31
C LYS A 100 -4.56 -4.53 -26.87
N PHE A 101 -4.78 -3.38 -26.22
CA PHE A 101 -4.35 -3.19 -24.83
C PHE A 101 -5.43 -3.43 -23.76
N GLY A 102 -6.69 -3.59 -24.16
CA GLY A 102 -7.85 -3.69 -23.26
C GLY A 102 -7.87 -4.88 -22.30
N SER A 103 -6.90 -5.80 -22.38
CA SER A 103 -6.83 -6.99 -21.52
C SER A 103 -5.55 -7.12 -20.69
N ILE A 104 -4.56 -6.23 -20.84
CA ILE A 104 -3.23 -6.43 -20.21
C ILE A 104 -3.20 -5.91 -18.77
N PHE A 105 -4.01 -4.90 -18.46
CA PHE A 105 -4.20 -4.39 -17.10
C PHE A 105 -5.65 -4.61 -16.67
N GLY A 106 -5.97 -5.83 -16.25
CA GLY A 106 -7.26 -6.22 -15.67
C GLY A 106 -7.57 -5.60 -14.30
N TYR A 107 -7.15 -4.35 -14.07
CA TYR A 107 -7.54 -3.56 -12.91
C TYR A 107 -8.23 -2.28 -13.42
N LYS A 108 -9.49 -2.43 -13.83
CA LYS A 108 -10.39 -1.28 -13.96
C LYS A 108 -10.77 -0.87 -12.53
N LEU A 109 -9.99 0.03 -11.93
CA LEU A 109 -10.40 0.77 -10.74
C LEU A 109 -11.57 1.66 -11.16
N LYS A 110 -12.80 1.13 -11.08
CA LYS A 110 -14.01 1.94 -11.08
C LYS A 110 -14.10 2.59 -9.70
N PHE A 111 -13.99 3.91 -9.66
CA PHE A 111 -14.44 4.70 -8.52
C PHE A 111 -15.97 4.76 -8.49
#